data_AF-A0A967KJH5-F1
#
_entry.id   AF-A0A967KJH5-F1
#
_cell.length_a   1.000
_cell.length_b   1.000
_cell.length_c   1.000
_cell.angle_alpha   90.00
_cell.angle_beta   90.00
_cell.angle_gamma   90.00
#
_symmetry.space_group_name_H-M   'P 1'
#
loop_
_entity.id
_entity.type
_entity.pdbx_description
1 polymer ?
#
loop_
_entity_poly.entity_id
_entity_poly.type
_entity_poly.pdbx_seq_one_letter_code
_entity_poly.pdbx_strand_id
1 'polypeptide(L)'
;MERPIHPNELIDRIPGAWIVRGSGQEHLTAVRSPVFTGPGACGAFLVQENGISVRPPGFCNVNGLFEVNLAQAETVRVLRGPGTVVHGANALHGALQIYAPGPGYPERRSLSLEIG
;
A
#
# COMPACT_ATOMS: atom_id res chain seq x y z
N MET A 1 14.69 13.80 1.27
CA MET A 1 13.61 13.16 0.48
C MET A 1 12.31 13.68 1.05
N GLU A 2 11.46 14.27 0.22
CA GLU A 2 10.12 14.76 0.60
C GLU A 2 9.25 13.61 1.11
N ARG A 3 8.34 13.89 2.05
CA ARG A 3 7.40 12.87 2.55
C ARG A 3 6.35 12.62 1.45
N PRO A 4 6.03 11.35 1.14
CA PRO A 4 5.04 11.07 0.12
C PRO A 4 3.65 11.50 0.62
N ILE A 5 2.97 12.37 -0.13
CA ILE A 5 1.58 12.77 0.15
C ILE A 5 0.57 11.79 -0.43
N HIS A 6 1.02 10.93 -1.35
CA HIS A 6 0.21 9.93 -2.00
C HIS A 6 1.00 8.63 -2.21
N PRO A 7 0.37 7.45 -2.14
CA PRO A 7 1.07 6.16 -2.24
C PRO A 7 1.95 5.99 -3.49
N ASN A 8 1.55 6.55 -4.63
CA ASN A 8 2.31 6.45 -5.89
C ASN A 8 3.72 7.03 -5.81
N GLU A 9 3.91 8.16 -5.12
CA GLU A 9 5.21 8.83 -4.99
C GLU A 9 6.26 7.95 -4.31
N LEU A 10 5.81 6.99 -3.50
CA LEU A 10 6.66 6.00 -2.84
C LEU A 10 6.76 4.70 -3.65
N ILE A 11 5.63 4.14 -4.08
CA ILE A 11 5.57 2.78 -4.61
C ILE A 11 6.12 2.70 -6.05
N ASP A 12 5.98 3.76 -6.85
CA ASP A 12 6.47 3.79 -8.24
C ASP A 12 8.02 3.72 -8.32
N ARG A 13 8.70 3.90 -7.18
CA ARG A 13 10.15 3.73 -7.04
C ARG A 13 10.57 2.26 -6.95
N ILE A 14 9.63 1.34 -6.77
CA ILE A 14 9.89 -0.10 -6.61
C ILE A 14 9.73 -0.79 -7.97
N PRO A 15 10.79 -1.44 -8.52
CA PRO A 15 10.70 -2.08 -9.83
C PRO A 15 9.60 -3.14 -9.92
N GLY A 16 8.70 -2.97 -10.88
CA GLY A 16 7.57 -3.86 -11.11
C GLY A 16 6.39 -3.64 -10.16
N ALA A 17 6.37 -2.53 -9.42
CA ALA A 17 5.20 -2.02 -8.72
C ALA A 17 4.87 -0.62 -9.27
N TRP A 18 3.59 -0.35 -9.46
CA TRP A 18 3.10 0.88 -10.05
C TRP A 18 1.72 1.20 -9.48
N ILE A 19 1.50 2.46 -9.12
CA ILE A 19 0.23 2.97 -8.61
C ILE A 19 -0.25 4.09 -9.52
N VAL A 20 -1.33 3.84 -10.26
CA VAL A 20 -1.99 4.90 -11.03
C VAL A 20 -2.81 5.74 -10.06
N ARG A 21 -2.48 7.04 -9.96
CA ARG A 21 -3.31 8.03 -9.25
C ARG A 21 -4.56 8.31 -10.10
N GLY A 22 -5.74 8.05 -9.54
CA GLY A 22 -7.03 8.36 -10.16
C GLY A 22 -7.48 9.79 -9.85
N SER A 23 -8.69 9.93 -9.31
CA SER A 23 -9.32 11.20 -8.88
C SER A 23 -8.62 11.91 -7.70
N GLY A 24 -7.52 11.36 -7.19
CA GLY A 24 -6.74 11.89 -6.07
C GLY A 24 -6.90 11.11 -4.76
N GLN A 25 -8.00 10.38 -4.59
CA GLN A 25 -8.25 9.46 -3.47
C GLN A 25 -8.24 7.99 -3.92
N GLU A 26 -8.64 7.73 -5.17
CA GLU A 26 -8.61 6.39 -5.74
C GLU A 26 -7.25 6.09 -6.35
N HIS A 27 -6.85 4.82 -6.24
CA HIS A 27 -5.66 4.34 -6.91
C HIS A 27 -5.90 2.98 -7.57
N LEU A 28 -5.18 2.73 -8.66
CA LEU A 28 -5.15 1.42 -9.28
C LEU A 28 -3.77 0.83 -9.09
N THR A 29 -3.72 -0.29 -8.36
CA THR A 29 -2.47 -0.99 -8.08
C THR A 29 -2.13 -1.93 -9.23
N ALA A 30 -0.86 -1.94 -9.62
CA ALA A 30 -0.28 -2.95 -10.49
C ALA A 30 1.05 -3.43 -9.93
N VAL A 31 1.17 -4.75 -9.71
CA VAL A 31 2.41 -5.37 -9.23
C VAL A 31 2.70 -6.57 -10.12
N ARG A 32 3.61 -6.38 -11.07
CA ARG A 32 3.90 -7.35 -12.15
C ARG A 32 2.63 -7.93 -12.79
N SER A 33 1.64 -7.07 -12.97
CA SER A 33 0.31 -7.40 -13.47
C SER A 33 -0.18 -6.30 -14.43
N PRO A 34 -1.24 -6.56 -15.21
CA PRO A 34 -2.02 -5.49 -15.81
C PRO A 34 -2.56 -4.52 -14.74
N VAL A 35 -2.96 -3.33 -15.18
CA VAL A 35 -3.75 -2.41 -14.36
C VAL A 35 -5.20 -2.87 -14.40
N PHE A 36 -5.70 -3.41 -13.30
CA PHE A 36 -7.09 -3.86 -13.18
C PHE A 36 -7.99 -2.69 -12.81
N THR A 37 -9.03 -2.45 -13.61
CA THR A 37 -9.96 -1.31 -13.44
C THR A 37 -11.41 -1.72 -13.17
N GLY A 38 -11.71 -3.01 -13.23
CA GLY A 38 -13.06 -3.55 -13.07
C GLY A 38 -13.51 -3.74 -11.62
N PRO A 39 -14.79 -4.07 -11.39
CA PRO A 39 -15.30 -4.42 -10.07
C PRO A 39 -14.47 -5.54 -9.41
N GLY A 40 -14.10 -5.36 -8.15
CA GLY A 40 -13.31 -6.34 -7.41
C GLY A 40 -11.81 -6.36 -7.76
N ALA A 41 -11.33 -5.50 -8.67
CA ALA A 41 -9.91 -5.38 -9.03
C ALA A 41 -9.00 -5.18 -7.81
N CYS A 42 -9.46 -4.43 -6.80
CA CYS A 42 -8.72 -4.24 -5.55
C CYS A 42 -8.45 -5.53 -4.78
N GLY A 43 -9.21 -6.60 -5.02
CA GLY A 43 -9.04 -7.89 -4.35
C GLY A 43 -7.85 -8.69 -4.86
N ALA A 44 -7.21 -8.22 -5.94
CA ALA A 44 -6.03 -8.83 -6.52
C ALA A 44 -4.74 -8.55 -5.73
N PHE A 45 -4.78 -7.57 -4.83
CA PHE A 45 -3.64 -7.15 -4.02
C PHE A 45 -4.01 -7.09 -2.55
N LEU A 46 -3.10 -7.56 -1.70
CA LEU A 46 -3.25 -7.43 -0.26
C LEU A 46 -2.64 -6.09 0.18
N VAL A 47 -3.38 -5.32 0.96
CA VAL A 47 -2.84 -4.20 1.73
C VAL A 47 -2.91 -4.57 3.20
N GLN A 48 -1.78 -4.43 3.91
CA GLN A 48 -1.71 -4.75 5.33
C GLN A 48 -0.88 -3.72 6.09
N GLU A 49 -1.29 -3.44 7.33
CA GLU A 49 -0.53 -2.66 8.29
C GLU A 49 -0.05 -3.58 9.42
N ASN A 50 1.26 -3.59 9.71
CA ASN A 50 1.89 -4.43 10.73
C ASN A 50 1.54 -5.94 10.61
N GLY A 51 1.32 -6.42 9.38
CA GLY A 51 0.95 -7.81 9.10
C GLY A 51 -0.55 -8.12 9.23
N ILE A 52 -1.38 -7.13 9.53
CA ILE A 52 -2.84 -7.26 9.61
C ILE A 52 -3.46 -6.64 8.36
N SER A 53 -4.30 -7.40 7.66
CA SER A 53 -5.01 -6.89 6.49
C SER A 53 -5.89 -5.71 6.88
N VAL A 54 -5.81 -4.60 6.14
CA VAL A 54 -6.65 -3.42 6.39
C VAL A 54 -8.13 -3.70 6.14
N ARG A 55 -8.41 -4.66 5.25
CA ARG A 55 -9.76 -5.14 4.95
C ARG A 55 -9.84 -6.66 4.85
N PRO A 56 -10.97 -7.28 5.23
CA PRO A 56 -11.15 -8.72 5.04
C PRO A 56 -11.29 -9.08 3.55
N PRO A 57 -11.00 -10.34 3.17
CA PRO A 57 -11.27 -10.86 1.83
C PRO A 57 -12.73 -10.63 1.42
N GLY A 58 -12.95 -10.24 0.16
CA GLY A 58 -14.29 -9.95 -0.39
C GLY A 58 -14.82 -8.53 -0.13
N PHE A 59 -14.18 -7.74 0.73
CA PHE A 59 -14.59 -6.35 1.03
C PHE A 59 -13.59 -5.29 0.54
N CYS A 60 -12.85 -5.60 -0.53
CA CYS A 60 -11.80 -4.71 -1.03
C CYS A 60 -12.33 -3.33 -1.44
N ASN A 61 -11.47 -2.32 -1.38
CA ASN A 61 -11.76 -0.97 -1.84
C ASN A 61 -10.54 -0.38 -2.55
N VAL A 62 -10.77 0.35 -3.64
CA VAL A 62 -9.70 1.01 -4.43
C VAL A 62 -9.02 2.16 -3.68
N ASN A 63 -9.52 2.55 -2.51
CA ASN A 63 -8.92 3.51 -1.59
C ASN A 63 -8.14 2.82 -0.46
N GLY A 64 -7.93 1.50 -0.51
CA GLY A 64 -7.36 0.74 0.60
C GLY A 64 -5.96 1.19 1.06
N LEU A 65 -5.16 1.83 0.19
CA LEU A 65 -3.86 2.41 0.57
C LEU A 65 -3.97 3.73 1.35
N PHE A 66 -5.14 4.37 1.39
CA PHE A 66 -5.40 5.54 2.22
C PHE A 66 -5.89 5.19 3.62
N GLU A 67 -6.17 3.91 3.88
CA GLU A 67 -6.51 3.41 5.22
C GLU A 67 -5.26 3.19 6.10
N VAL A 68 -4.06 3.30 5.51
CA VAL A 68 -2.77 3.20 6.21
C VAL A 68 -2.06 4.55 6.26
N ASN A 69 -1.35 4.80 7.35
CA ASN A 69 -0.61 6.04 7.53
C ASN A 69 0.80 5.96 6.90
N LEU A 70 0.88 6.20 5.59
CA LEU A 70 2.16 6.21 4.88
C LEU A 70 3.12 7.33 5.31
N ALA A 71 2.59 8.47 5.77
CA ALA A 71 3.41 9.62 6.18
C ALA A 71 4.23 9.33 7.46
N GLN A 72 3.72 8.44 8.31
CA GLN A 72 4.38 7.98 9.53
C GLN A 72 4.87 6.54 9.43
N ALA A 73 4.71 5.88 8.29
CA ALA A 73 5.23 4.54 8.08
C ALA A 73 6.75 4.53 8.21
N GLU A 74 7.26 3.54 8.92
CA GLU A 74 8.68 3.32 9.05
C GLU A 74 9.24 2.55 7.88
N THR A 75 8.53 1.52 7.45
CA THR A 75 8.93 0.69 6.31
C THR A 75 7.71 0.36 5.47
N VAL A 76 7.87 0.48 4.16
CA VAL A 76 6.90 -0.03 3.17
C VAL A 76 7.58 -1.11 2.35
N ARG A 77 6.96 -2.29 2.31
CA ARG A 77 7.45 -3.47 1.58
C ARG A 77 6.43 -3.86 0.54
N VAL A 78 6.92 -4.19 -0.66
CA VAL A 78 6.08 -4.73 -1.73
C VAL A 78 6.53 -6.14 -2.04
N LEU A 79 5.64 -7.10 -1.78
CA LEU A 79 5.75 -8.45 -2.31
C LEU A 79 5.33 -8.42 -3.77
N ARG A 80 6.25 -8.77 -4.67
CA ARG A 80 6.03 -8.77 -6.11
C ARG A 80 5.73 -10.19 -6.59
N GLY A 81 4.54 -10.42 -7.10
CA GLY A 81 4.05 -11.73 -7.49
C GLY A 81 3.15 -12.39 -6.44
N PRO A 82 2.62 -13.59 -6.75
CA PRO A 82 1.63 -14.27 -5.92
C PRO A 82 2.17 -14.62 -4.53
N GLY A 83 1.39 -14.30 -3.49
CA GLY A 83 1.72 -14.55 -2.08
C GLY A 83 0.63 -15.30 -1.32
N THR A 84 -0.37 -15.86 -2.01
CA THR A 84 -1.62 -16.35 -1.39
C THR A 84 -1.43 -17.45 -0.36
N VAL A 85 -0.39 -18.28 -0.50
CA VAL A 85 -0.07 -19.36 0.46
C VAL A 85 0.29 -18.81 1.84
N VAL A 86 0.99 -17.67 1.90
CA VAL A 86 1.47 -17.08 3.15
C VAL A 86 0.53 -15.98 3.65
N HIS A 87 -0.03 -15.21 2.72
CA HIS A 87 -0.73 -13.96 3.02
C HIS A 87 -2.25 -14.04 2.84
N GLY A 88 -2.78 -15.15 2.33
CA GLY A 88 -4.21 -15.35 2.10
C GLY A 88 -4.71 -14.83 0.74
N ALA A 89 -6.04 -14.87 0.57
CA ALA A 89 -6.69 -14.80 -0.74
C ALA A 89 -6.42 -13.53 -1.56
N ASN A 90 -6.19 -12.38 -0.92
CA ASN A 90 -6.04 -11.10 -1.63
C ASN A 90 -4.62 -10.88 -2.19
N ALA A 91 -3.64 -11.74 -1.91
CA ALA A 91 -2.27 -11.59 -2.40
C ALA A 91 -2.05 -12.27 -3.78
N LEU A 92 -2.98 -12.11 -4.73
CA LEU A 92 -2.94 -12.81 -6.02
C LEU A 92 -1.79 -12.35 -6.91
N HIS A 93 -1.56 -11.04 -7.00
CA HIS A 93 -0.48 -10.46 -7.79
C HIS A 93 0.61 -9.79 -6.94
N GLY A 94 0.32 -9.53 -5.67
CA GLY A 94 1.29 -8.96 -4.74
C GLY A 94 0.66 -8.55 -3.43
N ALA A 95 1.50 -8.04 -2.53
CA ALA A 95 1.06 -7.47 -1.26
C ALA A 95 1.85 -6.21 -0.95
N LEU A 96 1.15 -5.16 -0.51
CA LEU A 96 1.72 -3.94 0.05
C LEU A 96 1.64 -4.03 1.56
N GLN A 97 2.79 -3.97 2.21
CA GLN A 97 2.93 -4.16 3.65
C GLN A 97 3.52 -2.90 4.23
N ILE A 98 2.75 -2.23 5.07
CA ILE A 98 3.12 -1.00 5.72
C ILE A 98 3.42 -1.33 7.18
N TYR A 99 4.57 -0.89 7.69
CA TYR A 99 4.95 -1.07 9.07
C TYR A 99 5.02 0.28 9.74
N ALA A 100 4.20 0.45 10.78
CA ALA A 100 4.23 1.64 11.63
C ALA A 100 5.36 1.52 12.66
N PRO A 101 5.83 2.65 13.24
CA PRO A 101 6.81 2.63 14.31
C PRO A 101 6.30 1.84 15.50
N GLY A 102 7.05 0.81 15.89
CA GLY A 102 6.73 -0.05 17.03
C GLY A 102 7.41 0.37 18.34
N PRO A 103 7.05 -0.25 19.48
CA PRO A 103 7.62 0.05 20.80
C PRO A 103 9.12 -0.24 20.97
N GLY A 104 9.80 -0.78 19.94
CA GLY A 104 11.24 -1.02 19.92
C GLY A 104 12.06 0.05 19.19
N TYR A 105 11.42 1.07 18.62
CA TYR A 105 12.10 2.14 17.89
C TYR A 105 12.39 3.34 18.79
N PRO A 106 13.53 4.03 18.59
CA PRO A 106 13.87 5.22 19.37
C PRO A 106 12.77 6.28 19.19
N GLU A 107 12.41 6.96 20.27
CA GLU A 107 11.37 8.00 20.25
C GLU A 107 11.72 9.05 19.20
N ARG A 108 10.91 9.13 18.13
CA ARG A 108 11.15 10.02 17.00
C ARG A 108 10.06 11.08 16.93
N ARG A 109 10.36 12.25 17.49
CA ARG A 109 9.50 13.44 17.35
C ARG A 109 9.88 14.17 16.07
N SER A 110 8.91 14.34 15.18
CA SER A 110 9.09 15.11 13.94
C SER A 110 7.83 15.92 13.67
N LEU A 111 8.01 17.17 13.27
CA LEU A 111 6.95 18.04 12.77
C LEU A 111 7.29 18.36 11.31
N SER A 112 6.33 18.14 10.42
CA SER A 112 6.43 18.52 9.01
C SER A 112 5.21 19.35 8.65
N LEU A 113 5.44 20.43 7.90
CA LEU A 113 4.41 21.29 7.34
C LEU A 113 4.56 21.21 5.83
N GLU A 114 3.46 20.95 5.13
CA GLU A 114 3.42 21.02 3.68
C GLU A 114 2.42 22.09 3.26
N ILE A 115 2.82 22.90 2.29
CA ILE A 115 2.05 24.01 1.74
C ILE A 115 2.11 23.82 0.23
N GLY A 116 0.94 23.79 -0.41
CA GLY A 116 0.79 23.62 -1.85
C GLY A 116 1.29 24.80 -2.66
#